data_AF-A0AAD0Y717-F1
#
_entry.id   AF-A0AAD0Y717-F1
#
_cell.length_a   1.000
_cell.length_b   1.000
_cell.length_c   1.000
_cell.angle_alpha   90.00
_cell.angle_beta   90.00
_cell.angle_gamma   90.00
#
_symmetry.space_group_name_H-M   'P 1'
#
loop_
_entity.id
_entity.type
_entity.pdbx_description
1 polymer ?
#
loop_
_entity_poly.entity_id
_entity_poly.type
_entity_poly.pdbx_seq_one_letter_code
_entity_poly.pdbx_strand_id
1 'polypeptide(L)'
;MVEITDAQQIRLNLLSTLNYDTAAAKVAVEFVQDDPLKYQLFIQQYSRVTSETEVVAKTMKAVQEATEALPLFDTSAEQAS
;
A
#
# COMPACT_ATOMS: atom_id res chain seq x y z
N MET A 1 0.12 2.97 29.43
CA MET A 1 0.67 3.16 28.09
C MET A 1 -0.51 3.18 27.13
N VAL A 2 -0.59 4.15 26.22
CA VAL A 2 -1.57 4.09 25.11
C VAL A 2 -0.99 3.13 24.09
N GLU A 3 -1.71 2.06 23.79
CA GLU A 3 -1.30 1.05 22.82
C GLU A 3 -1.54 1.60 21.40
N ILE A 4 -0.59 1.38 20.50
CA ILE A 4 -0.73 1.72 19.08
C ILE A 4 -1.67 0.69 18.45
N THR A 5 -2.74 1.13 17.81
CA THR A 5 -3.66 0.22 17.11
C THR A 5 -3.03 -0.32 15.82
N ASP A 6 -3.52 -1.46 15.32
CA ASP A 6 -3.03 -2.03 14.06
C ASP A 6 -3.09 -1.05 12.89
N ALA A 7 -4.19 -0.29 12.77
CA ALA A 7 -4.34 0.76 11.76
C ALA A 7 -3.29 1.87 11.92
N GLN A 8 -3.03 2.31 13.16
CA GLN A 8 -1.99 3.31 13.43
C GLN A 8 -0.59 2.78 13.08
N GLN A 9 -0.33 1.51 13.36
CA GLN A 9 0.93 0.86 13.01
C GLN A 9 1.13 0.77 11.49
N ILE A 10 0.08 0.41 10.73
CA ILE A 10 0.10 0.41 9.26
C ILE A 10 0.45 1.81 8.74
N ARG A 11 -0.24 2.85 9.22
CA ARG A 11 0.01 4.23 8.79
C ARG A 11 1.42 4.72 9.15
N LEU A 12 1.93 4.36 10.32
CA LEU A 12 3.30 4.66 10.73
C LEU A 12 4.34 3.99 9.82
N ASN A 13 4.11 2.71 9.49
CA ASN A 13 5.00 1.97 8.61
C ASN A 13 4.98 2.51 7.18
N LEU A 14 3.80 2.90 6.66
CA LEU A 14 3.68 3.56 5.37
C LEU A 14 4.45 4.88 5.34
N LEU A 15 4.30 5.71 6.37
CA LEU A 15 5.00 6.98 6.47
C LEU A 15 6.53 6.79 6.49
N SER A 16 7.02 5.80 7.24
CA SER A 16 8.44 5.47 7.28
C SER A 16 8.96 4.96 5.93
N THR A 17 8.21 4.07 5.28
CA THR A 17 8.54 3.52 3.94
C THR A 17 8.63 4.62 2.89
N LEU A 18 7.76 5.62 3.01
CA LEU A 18 7.65 6.74 2.08
C LEU A 18 8.54 7.92 2.47
N ASN A 19 9.59 7.67 3.24
CA ASN A 19 10.58 8.66 3.66
C ASN A 19 9.93 9.92 4.29
N TYR A 20 8.84 9.73 5.04
CA TYR A 20 8.05 10.77 5.68
C TYR A 20 7.41 11.80 4.72
N ASP A 21 7.34 11.49 3.43
CA ASP A 21 6.60 12.31 2.46
C ASP A 21 5.09 12.17 2.71
N THR A 22 4.46 13.27 3.15
CA THR A 22 3.06 13.27 3.54
C THR A 22 2.10 13.23 2.35
N ALA A 23 2.53 13.67 1.17
CA ALA A 23 1.73 13.59 -0.05
C ALA A 23 1.68 12.13 -0.55
N ALA A 24 2.83 11.47 -0.60
CA ALA A 24 2.92 10.04 -0.88
C ALA A 24 2.14 9.22 0.15
N ALA A 25 2.33 9.51 1.46
CA ALA A 25 1.63 8.80 2.52
C ALA A 25 0.11 8.91 2.40
N LYS A 26 -0.42 10.08 2.02
CA LYS A 26 -1.85 10.24 1.79
C LYS A 26 -2.36 9.33 0.66
N VAL A 27 -1.65 9.28 -0.46
CA VAL A 27 -1.99 8.41 -1.61
C VAL A 27 -1.96 6.93 -1.21
N ALA A 28 -0.92 6.51 -0.49
CA ALA A 28 -0.80 5.13 -0.05
C ALA A 28 -1.88 4.75 0.97
N VAL A 29 -2.20 5.61 1.94
CA VAL A 29 -3.26 5.38 2.93
C VAL A 29 -4.64 5.28 2.26
N GLU A 30 -4.91 6.10 1.24
CA GLU A 30 -6.17 6.05 0.48
C GLU A 30 -6.37 4.71 -0.25
N PHE A 31 -5.29 4.14 -0.79
CA PHE A 31 -5.31 2.79 -1.38
C PHE A 31 -5.42 1.70 -0.31
N VAL A 32 -4.55 1.73 0.70
CA VAL A 32 -4.42 0.68 1.72
C VAL A 32 -5.65 0.58 2.60
N GLN A 33 -6.30 1.70 2.94
CA GLN A 33 -7.50 1.73 3.79
C GLN A 33 -7.36 0.96 5.12
N ASP A 34 -6.14 0.96 5.68
CA ASP A 34 -5.76 0.17 6.87
C ASP A 34 -5.99 -1.36 6.73
N ASP A 35 -6.18 -1.86 5.51
CA ASP A 35 -6.32 -3.28 5.20
C ASP A 35 -4.92 -3.96 5.12
N PRO A 36 -4.68 -5.04 5.89
CA PRO A 36 -3.38 -5.71 5.91
C PRO A 36 -2.94 -6.29 4.55
N LEU A 37 -3.87 -6.79 3.73
CA LEU A 37 -3.56 -7.35 2.41
C LEU A 37 -3.14 -6.23 1.46
N LYS A 38 -3.93 -5.16 1.36
CA LYS A 38 -3.59 -4.00 0.52
C LYS A 38 -2.29 -3.34 0.98
N TYR A 39 -2.05 -3.27 2.29
CA TYR A 39 -0.77 -2.80 2.84
C TYR A 39 0.41 -3.64 2.32
N GLN A 40 0.36 -4.96 2.48
CA GLN A 40 1.42 -5.84 2.01
C GLN A 40 1.62 -5.73 0.50
N LEU A 41 0.52 -5.70 -0.27
CA LEU A 41 0.58 -5.57 -1.72
C LEU A 41 1.22 -4.25 -2.15
N PHE A 42 0.86 -3.15 -1.50
CA PHE A 42 1.48 -1.85 -1.72
C PHE A 42 3.00 -1.88 -1.44
N ILE A 43 3.43 -2.42 -0.29
CA ILE A 43 4.86 -2.51 0.07
C ILE A 43 5.64 -3.32 -0.97
N GLN A 44 5.08 -4.46 -1.41
CA GLN A 44 5.71 -5.30 -2.43
C GLN A 44 5.87 -4.54 -3.75
N GLN A 45 4.81 -3.90 -4.25
CA GLN A 45 4.87 -3.16 -5.51
C GLN A 45 5.78 -1.92 -5.39
N TYR A 46 5.71 -1.17 -4.29
CA TYR A 46 6.59 -0.03 -4.04
C TYR A 46 8.07 -0.42 -4.04
N SER A 47 8.43 -1.57 -3.49
CA SER A 47 9.81 -2.06 -3.51
C SER A 47 10.31 -2.37 -4.93
N ARG A 48 9.41 -2.75 -5.85
CA ARG A 48 9.72 -3.14 -7.23
C ARG A 48 9.74 -1.98 -8.22
N VAL A 49 9.10 -0.86 -7.89
CA VAL A 49 9.15 0.34 -8.73
C VAL A 49 10.54 0.98 -8.65
N THR A 50 11.33 0.79 -9.70
CA THR A 50 12.67 1.40 -9.85
C THR A 50 12.72 2.44 -10.98
N SER A 51 11.63 2.63 -11.72
CA SER A 51 11.56 3.60 -12.83
C SER A 51 11.39 5.04 -12.38
N GLU A 52 10.76 5.24 -11.22
CA GLU A 52 10.45 6.57 -10.69
C GLU A 52 11.50 7.02 -9.68
N THR A 53 11.93 8.27 -9.78
CA THR A 53 12.87 8.89 -8.83
C THR A 53 12.17 9.64 -7.70
N GLU A 54 11.01 10.24 -7.98
CA GLU A 54 10.23 10.96 -6.96
C GLU A 54 9.38 10.00 -6.14
N VAL A 55 9.39 10.17 -4.81
CA VAL A 55 8.65 9.31 -3.87
C VAL A 55 7.16 9.28 -4.19
N VAL A 56 6.57 10.43 -4.52
CA VAL A 56 5.15 10.54 -4.88
C VAL A 56 4.83 9.80 -6.18
N ALA A 57 5.64 10.00 -7.23
CA ALA A 57 5.46 9.30 -8.51
C ALA A 57 5.61 7.78 -8.34
N LYS A 58 6.62 7.35 -7.58
CA LYS A 58 6.85 5.95 -7.23
C LYS A 58 5.65 5.35 -6.49
N THR A 59 5.06 6.11 -5.57
CA THR A 59 3.87 5.72 -4.81
C THR A 59 2.66 5.56 -5.71
N MET A 60 2.40 6.53 -6.61
CA MET A 60 1.29 6.45 -7.56
C MET A 60 1.40 5.21 -8.44
N LYS A 61 2.60 4.92 -8.96
CA LYS A 61 2.84 3.73 -9.77
C LYS A 61 2.66 2.43 -8.97
N ALA A 62 3.19 2.38 -7.74
CA ALA A 62 2.99 1.23 -6.86
C ALA A 62 1.51 0.98 -6.57
N VAL A 63 0.73 2.04 -6.34
CA VAL A 63 -0.74 1.96 -6.14
C VAL A 63 -1.44 1.46 -7.41
N GLN A 64 -1.05 1.95 -8.58
CA GLN A 64 -1.59 1.46 -9.85
C GLN A 64 -1.34 -0.05 -10.01
N GLU A 65 -0.08 -0.48 -9.93
CA GLU A 65 0.27 -1.90 -10.11
C GLU A 65 -0.35 -2.79 -9.01
N ALA A 66 -0.46 -2.30 -7.78
CA ALA A 66 -1.13 -3.01 -6.69
C ALA A 66 -2.64 -3.13 -6.94
N THR A 67 -3.27 -2.11 -7.52
CA THR A 67 -4.70 -2.16 -7.91
C THR A 67 -4.92 -3.19 -9.02
N GLU A 68 -4.02 -3.25 -10.00
CA GLU A 68 -4.07 -4.25 -11.09
C GLU A 68 -3.85 -5.69 -10.58
N ALA A 69 -3.06 -5.86 -9.51
CA ALA A 69 -2.79 -7.16 -8.90
C ALA A 69 -3.85 -7.59 -7.87
N LEU A 70 -4.64 -6.67 -7.32
CA LEU A 70 -5.63 -6.96 -6.27
C LEU A 70 -6.64 -8.06 -6.66
N PRO A 71 -7.14 -8.14 -7.91
CA PRO A 71 -8.06 -9.21 -8.33
C PRO A 71 -7.46 -10.62 -8.24
N LEU A 72 -6.12 -10.76 -8.20
CA LEU A 72 -5.47 -12.07 -8.03
C LEU A 72 -5.72 -12.68 -6.64
N PHE A 73 -6.24 -11.87 -5.70
CA PHE A 73 -6.56 -12.28 -4.33
C PHE A 73 -8.07 -12.39 -4.08
N ASP A 74 -8.91 -12.12 -5.09
CA ASP A 74 -10.36 -12.34 -5.02
C ASP A 74 -10.68 -13.83 -5.18
N THR A 75 -10.47 -14.59 -4.11
CA THR A 75 -10.76 -16.03 -4.06
C THR A 75 -12.26 -16.35 -4.17
N SER A 76 -13.13 -15.34 -4.11
CA SER A 76 -14.58 -15.46 -4.28
C SER A 76 -14.98 -15.91 -5.70
N ALA A 77 -14.16 -15.63 -6.72
CA ALA A 77 -14.43 -16.08 -8.09
C ALA A 77 -14.19 -17.58 -8.30
N GLU A 78 -13.37 -18.21 -7.44
CA GLU A 78 -12.97 -19.61 -7.58
C GLU A 78 -13.95 -20.59 -6.90
N GLN A 79 -14.80 -20.12 -5.97
CA GLN A 79 -15.77 -20.96 -5.24
C GLN A 79 -17.13 -21.11 -5.93
N ALA A 80 -17.33 -20.49 -7.11
CA ALA A 80 -18.61 -20.50 -7.83
C ALA A 80 -18.69 -21.53 -8.98
N SER A 81 -17.74 -22.48 -9.07
CA SER A 81 -17.71 -23.53 -10.10
C SER A 81 -18.00 -24.93 -9.54
#